data_AF-A0A972I9J2-F1
#
_entry.id   AF-A0A972I9J2-F1
#
_cell.length_a   1.000
_cell.length_b   1.000
_cell.length_c   1.000
_cell.angle_alpha   90.00
_cell.angle_beta   90.00
_cell.angle_gamma   90.00
#
_symmetry.space_group_name_H-M   'P 1'
#
loop_
_entity.id
_entity.type
_entity.pdbx_description
1 polymer ?
#
loop_
_entity_poly.entity_id
_entity_poly.type
_entity_poly.pdbx_seq_one_letter_code
_entity_poly.pdbx_strand_id
1 'polypeptide(L)'
;MSTHALSTLLDVPYIARRIHALTVRHGEKEPEILEKNVEKTIERMLHFTGVVSLADEFQGGAFRAFDDRPAADPANFARPLARIEAIRGELLAGLSSPLKGPHAAPSERALHAHLLGADYFGGAKKPERVAAVRKIAPEFLRPFSHYVPRARRALRWLRADVADELRRLGGAAARADQFDRLFERAFEPQREGLYERAVRALEGAFERGLLVALEAEPKGYVPVDLSRLYDVGGFVHDFLRTVSDLGVGLVDREIDVVRALIFATHEPTPAEVSP
;
A
#
# COMPACT_ATOMS: atom_id res chain seq x y z
N MET A 1 0.11 -23.40 -11.19
CA MET A 1 0.63 -22.07 -10.83
C MET A 1 1.83 -22.25 -9.92
N SER A 2 2.94 -21.56 -10.19
CA SER A 2 4.22 -21.81 -9.49
C SER A 2 4.20 -21.27 -8.07
N THR A 3 4.96 -21.95 -7.21
CA THR A 3 5.42 -21.58 -5.86
C THR A 3 5.90 -20.12 -5.70
N HIS A 4 6.05 -19.38 -6.81
CA HIS A 4 6.43 -17.98 -6.84
C HIS A 4 5.32 -17.03 -6.38
N ALA A 5 4.04 -17.33 -6.62
CA ALA A 5 2.92 -16.51 -6.14
C ALA A 5 2.79 -16.53 -4.60
N LEU A 6 3.20 -17.64 -3.98
CA LEU A 6 3.32 -17.79 -2.52
C LEU A 6 4.60 -17.16 -1.95
N SER A 7 5.67 -16.99 -2.73
CA SER A 7 6.85 -16.22 -2.28
C SER A 7 6.59 -14.72 -2.30
N THR A 8 5.77 -14.22 -3.23
CA THR A 8 5.34 -12.80 -3.27
C THR A 8 4.35 -12.47 -2.16
N LEU A 9 3.76 -13.49 -1.52
CA LEU A 9 2.94 -13.37 -0.32
C LEU A 9 3.70 -12.78 0.89
N LEU A 10 5.05 -12.71 0.84
CA LEU A 10 5.94 -12.53 2.00
C LEU A 10 6.68 -11.18 2.14
N ASP A 11 6.28 -10.08 1.51
CA ASP A 11 7.04 -8.81 1.67
C ASP A 11 6.48 -7.79 2.67
N VAL A 12 5.34 -8.04 3.31
CA VAL A 12 4.82 -7.12 4.35
C VAL A 12 5.42 -7.35 5.73
N PRO A 13 5.61 -8.60 6.21
CA PRO A 13 6.47 -8.82 7.36
C PRO A 13 7.86 -8.23 7.10
N TYR A 14 8.35 -8.26 5.86
CA TYR A 14 9.59 -7.59 5.48
C TYR A 14 9.50 -6.05 5.56
N ILE A 15 8.44 -5.41 5.04
CA ILE A 15 8.24 -3.96 5.11
C ILE A 15 7.99 -3.48 6.55
N ALA A 16 7.21 -4.20 7.35
CA ALA A 16 7.01 -3.92 8.77
C ALA A 16 8.34 -4.05 9.55
N ARG A 17 9.10 -5.13 9.29
CA ARG A 17 10.49 -5.27 9.78
C ARG A 17 11.40 -4.17 9.26
N ARG A 18 11.17 -3.61 8.06
CA ARG A 18 11.97 -2.50 7.51
C ARG A 18 11.62 -1.19 8.20
N ILE A 19 10.35 -0.93 8.49
CA ILE A 19 9.91 0.22 9.30
C ILE A 19 10.47 0.10 10.72
N HIS A 20 10.44 -1.09 11.31
CA HIS A 20 11.08 -1.38 12.59
C HIS A 20 12.60 -1.19 12.53
N ALA A 21 13.27 -1.79 11.56
CA ALA A 21 14.71 -1.67 11.38
C ALA A 21 15.13 -0.21 11.15
N LEU A 22 14.30 0.60 10.49
CA LEU A 22 14.52 2.04 10.35
C LEU A 22 14.40 2.75 11.69
N THR A 23 13.36 2.48 12.48
CA THR A 23 13.22 3.13 13.80
C THR A 23 14.31 2.70 14.78
N VAL A 24 14.73 1.42 14.75
CA VAL A 24 15.87 0.89 15.51
C VAL A 24 17.18 1.53 15.07
N ARG A 25 17.46 1.57 13.75
CA ARG A 25 18.68 2.18 13.18
C ARG A 25 18.80 3.64 13.59
N HIS A 26 17.67 4.35 13.66
CA HIS A 26 17.62 5.74 14.07
C HIS A 26 17.41 5.91 15.58
N GLY A 27 17.63 4.89 16.41
CA GLY A 27 17.80 5.05 17.87
C GLY A 27 16.52 5.17 18.69
N GLU A 28 15.36 4.77 18.15
CA GLU A 28 14.12 4.73 18.92
C GLU A 28 14.24 3.75 20.10
N LYS A 29 13.78 4.15 21.29
CA LYS A 29 13.94 3.36 22.54
C LYS A 29 12.88 2.28 22.75
N GLU A 30 11.73 2.38 22.08
CA GLU A 30 10.64 1.39 22.16
C GLU A 30 10.10 1.00 20.75
N PRO A 31 10.97 0.56 19.82
CA PRO A 31 10.58 0.30 18.44
C PRO A 31 9.70 -0.95 18.30
N GLU A 32 9.71 -1.85 19.28
CA GLU A 32 8.95 -3.11 19.30
C GLU A 32 7.43 -2.88 19.45
N ILE A 33 7.02 -1.89 20.26
CA ILE A 33 5.60 -1.54 20.44
C ILE A 33 5.04 -0.96 19.14
N LEU A 34 5.83 -0.12 18.48
CA LEU A 34 5.50 0.47 17.20
C LEU A 34 5.44 -0.57 16.09
N GLU A 35 6.45 -1.43 15.98
CA GLU A 35 6.49 -2.54 15.04
C GLU A 35 5.26 -3.41 15.21
N LYS A 36 4.96 -3.89 16.41
CA LYS A 36 3.82 -4.75 16.66
C LYS A 36 2.48 -4.11 16.29
N ASN A 37 2.35 -2.79 16.46
CA ASN A 37 1.13 -2.06 16.08
C ASN A 37 1.04 -1.83 14.57
N VAL A 38 2.15 -1.49 13.91
CA VAL A 38 2.24 -1.30 12.46
C VAL A 38 2.06 -2.65 11.75
N GLU A 39 2.83 -3.66 12.14
CA GLU A 39 2.75 -5.04 11.66
C GLU A 39 1.32 -5.57 11.77
N LYS A 40 0.73 -5.61 12.97
CA LYS A 40 -0.65 -6.10 13.13
C LYS A 40 -1.66 -5.32 12.30
N THR A 41 -1.47 -4.02 12.12
CA THR A 41 -2.40 -3.21 11.33
C THR A 41 -2.24 -3.50 9.84
N ILE A 42 -1.02 -3.59 9.33
CA ILE A 42 -0.76 -3.90 7.92
C ILE A 42 -1.11 -5.37 7.62
N GLU A 43 -0.81 -6.31 8.51
CA GLU A 43 -1.25 -7.72 8.40
C GLU A 43 -2.77 -7.83 8.33
N ARG A 44 -3.50 -7.08 9.18
CA ARG A 44 -4.96 -7.02 9.09
C ARG A 44 -5.40 -6.40 7.78
N MET A 45 -4.80 -5.30 7.32
CA MET A 45 -5.13 -4.74 6.02
C MET A 45 -4.93 -5.76 4.90
N LEU A 46 -3.85 -6.55 4.95
CA LEU A 46 -3.59 -7.62 3.99
C LEU A 46 -4.60 -8.76 4.07
N HIS A 47 -5.01 -9.17 5.26
CA HIS A 47 -6.08 -10.15 5.42
C HIS A 47 -7.41 -9.65 4.83
N PHE A 48 -7.61 -8.33 4.79
CA PHE A 48 -8.80 -7.69 4.22
C PHE A 48 -8.65 -7.33 2.75
N THR A 49 -7.43 -7.11 2.25
CA THR A 49 -7.14 -6.96 0.82
C THR A 49 -6.87 -8.30 0.13
N GLY A 50 -6.66 -9.38 0.90
CA GLY A 50 -6.45 -10.75 0.46
C GLY A 50 -7.71 -11.58 0.68
N VAL A 51 -8.44 -12.12 -0.29
CA VAL A 51 -7.99 -12.85 -1.51
C VAL A 51 -7.26 -14.12 -1.17
N VAL A 52 -6.68 -14.26 0.03
CA VAL A 52 -6.14 -15.54 0.48
C VAL A 52 -7.28 -16.58 0.53
N SER A 53 -8.48 -16.21 1.03
CA SER A 53 -9.65 -17.10 0.97
C SER A 53 -10.13 -17.36 -0.47
N LEU A 54 -10.23 -16.33 -1.31
CA LEU A 54 -10.72 -16.49 -2.70
C LEU A 54 -9.76 -17.29 -3.56
N ALA A 55 -8.47 -16.99 -3.53
CA ALA A 55 -7.46 -17.69 -4.30
C ALA A 55 -7.27 -19.14 -3.81
N ASP A 56 -7.31 -19.39 -2.50
CA ASP A 56 -7.26 -20.75 -1.95
C ASP A 56 -8.55 -21.53 -2.27
N GLU A 57 -9.73 -20.88 -2.29
CA GLU A 57 -10.99 -21.50 -2.71
C GLU A 57 -11.03 -21.76 -4.24
N PHE A 58 -10.48 -20.85 -5.06
CA PHE A 58 -10.30 -21.03 -6.51
C PHE A 58 -9.29 -22.17 -6.81
N GLN A 59 -8.15 -22.19 -6.13
CA GLN A 59 -7.11 -23.22 -6.31
C GLN A 59 -7.52 -24.58 -5.71
N GLY A 60 -8.26 -24.58 -4.60
CA GLY A 60 -8.80 -25.76 -3.94
C GLY A 60 -9.95 -26.43 -4.71
N GLY A 61 -10.36 -25.86 -5.84
CA GLY A 61 -11.37 -26.44 -6.71
C GLY A 61 -12.80 -26.30 -6.21
N ALA A 62 -13.07 -25.40 -5.24
CA ALA A 62 -14.43 -25.07 -4.83
C ALA A 62 -15.27 -24.52 -6.00
N PHE A 63 -14.60 -24.03 -7.03
CA PHE A 63 -15.16 -23.53 -8.28
C PHE A 63 -14.99 -24.49 -9.48
N ARG A 64 -14.60 -25.77 -9.31
CA ARG A 64 -14.55 -26.76 -10.42
C ARG A 64 -15.92 -27.06 -11.03
N ALA A 65 -17.02 -26.74 -10.33
CA ALA A 65 -18.37 -26.78 -10.92
C ALA A 65 -18.60 -25.72 -12.02
N PHE A 66 -17.55 -25.00 -12.44
CA PHE A 66 -17.56 -24.01 -13.51
C PHE A 66 -17.07 -24.57 -14.85
N ASP A 67 -16.51 -25.79 -14.87
CA ASP A 67 -15.77 -26.43 -15.96
C ASP A 67 -16.58 -26.73 -17.23
N ASP A 68 -17.92 -26.73 -17.19
CA ASP A 68 -18.76 -27.09 -18.35
C ASP A 68 -19.06 -25.92 -19.32
N ARG A 69 -18.21 -24.87 -19.37
CA ARG A 69 -18.51 -23.64 -20.13
C ARG A 69 -17.44 -23.28 -21.18
N PRO A 70 -17.86 -22.61 -22.28
CA PRO A 70 -16.91 -22.02 -23.20
C PRO A 70 -16.15 -20.90 -22.48
N ALA A 71 -14.81 -20.91 -22.62
CA ALA A 71 -13.95 -19.86 -22.10
C ALA A 71 -14.42 -18.48 -22.59
N ALA A 72 -14.36 -17.48 -21.73
CA ALA A 72 -14.65 -16.11 -22.14
C ALA A 72 -13.57 -15.64 -23.12
N ASP A 73 -13.95 -15.02 -24.24
CA ASP A 73 -12.98 -14.47 -25.19
C ASP A 73 -12.06 -13.48 -24.45
N PRO A 74 -10.72 -13.68 -24.45
CA PRO A 74 -9.77 -12.74 -23.87
C PRO A 74 -9.99 -11.28 -24.32
N ALA A 75 -10.53 -11.07 -25.53
CA ALA A 75 -10.87 -9.75 -26.06
C ALA A 75 -11.89 -8.98 -25.18
N ASN A 76 -12.77 -9.68 -24.47
CA ASN A 76 -13.76 -9.06 -23.57
C ASN A 76 -13.11 -8.37 -22.37
N PHE A 77 -11.89 -8.78 -21.98
CA PHE A 77 -11.17 -8.25 -20.84
C PHE A 77 -9.97 -7.36 -21.20
N ALA A 78 -9.72 -7.11 -22.49
CA ALA A 78 -8.62 -6.24 -22.94
C ALA A 78 -8.71 -4.82 -22.34
N ARG A 79 -9.92 -4.25 -22.26
CA ARG A 79 -10.15 -2.92 -21.65
C ARG A 79 -9.89 -2.93 -20.14
N PRO A 80 -10.43 -3.87 -19.35
CA PRO A 80 -10.06 -4.02 -17.95
C PRO A 80 -8.56 -4.18 -17.70
N LEU A 81 -7.87 -5.03 -18.47
CA LEU A 81 -6.43 -5.23 -18.36
C LEU A 81 -5.64 -3.96 -18.64
N ALA A 82 -5.98 -3.22 -19.70
CA ALA A 82 -5.37 -1.91 -19.98
C ALA A 82 -5.63 -0.90 -18.84
N ARG A 83 -6.81 -0.96 -18.22
CA ARG A 83 -7.14 -0.09 -17.09
C ARG A 83 -6.34 -0.43 -15.83
N ILE A 84 -6.07 -1.71 -15.56
CA ILE A 84 -5.17 -2.14 -14.49
C ILE A 84 -3.79 -1.52 -14.66
N GLU A 85 -3.20 -1.63 -15.86
CA GLU A 85 -1.87 -1.07 -16.13
C GLU A 85 -1.85 0.45 -15.97
N ALA A 86 -2.92 1.14 -16.41
CA ALA A 86 -3.04 2.58 -16.22
C ALA A 86 -3.11 2.99 -14.74
N ILE A 87 -3.89 2.26 -13.92
CA ILE A 87 -3.98 2.51 -12.47
C ILE A 87 -2.62 2.29 -11.81
N ARG A 88 -1.95 1.20 -12.14
CA ARG A 88 -0.61 0.88 -11.62
C ARG A 88 0.43 1.92 -12.03
N GLY A 89 0.40 2.35 -13.29
CA GLY A 89 1.27 3.40 -13.82
C GLY A 89 1.09 4.74 -13.12
N GLU A 90 -0.16 5.17 -12.88
CA GLU A 90 -0.48 6.40 -12.13
C GLU A 90 0.04 6.32 -10.68
N LEU A 91 -0.18 5.19 -10.01
CA LEU A 91 0.33 4.95 -8.66
C LEU A 91 1.87 5.02 -8.60
N LEU A 92 2.55 4.30 -9.49
CA LEU A 92 4.01 4.26 -9.55
C LEU A 92 4.58 5.64 -9.86
N ALA A 93 4.00 6.39 -10.79
CA ALA A 93 4.42 7.74 -11.10
C ALA A 93 4.30 8.67 -9.87
N GLY A 94 3.21 8.53 -9.10
CA GLY A 94 2.98 9.31 -7.89
C GLY A 94 3.90 8.96 -6.71
N LEU A 95 4.20 7.67 -6.52
CA LEU A 95 4.95 7.18 -5.36
C LEU A 95 6.47 7.05 -5.60
N SER A 96 6.93 6.96 -6.85
CA SER A 96 8.36 6.84 -7.19
C SER A 96 9.16 8.13 -6.97
N SER A 97 8.48 9.27 -6.95
CA SER A 97 9.09 10.57 -6.67
C SER A 97 8.27 11.33 -5.62
N PRO A 98 8.27 10.88 -4.35
CA PRO A 98 7.38 11.40 -3.32
C PRO A 98 7.63 12.88 -2.99
N LEU A 99 8.76 13.45 -3.42
CA LEU A 99 9.12 14.87 -3.22
C LEU A 99 8.77 15.77 -4.42
N LYS A 100 8.15 15.23 -5.48
CA LYS A 100 7.83 15.98 -6.70
C LYS A 100 6.35 15.89 -7.03
N GLY A 101 5.81 16.95 -7.62
CA GLY A 101 4.41 17.01 -8.09
C GLY A 101 3.42 17.60 -7.08
N PRO A 102 2.11 17.56 -7.39
CA PRO A 102 1.06 18.28 -6.66
C PRO A 102 0.72 17.69 -5.29
N HIS A 103 1.08 16.42 -5.05
CA HIS A 103 0.85 15.70 -3.80
C HIS A 103 2.14 15.30 -3.11
N ALA A 104 3.24 16.01 -3.43
CA ALA A 104 4.54 15.77 -2.85
C ALA A 104 4.56 15.95 -1.33
N ALA A 105 5.35 15.12 -0.67
CA ALA A 105 5.84 15.34 0.67
C ALA A 105 6.69 16.62 0.74
N PRO A 106 6.84 17.23 1.92
CA PRO A 106 7.65 18.43 2.10
C PRO A 106 9.09 18.25 1.60
N SER A 107 9.62 19.26 0.91
CA SER A 107 11.05 19.33 0.59
C SER A 107 11.87 19.67 1.84
N GLU A 108 13.18 19.46 1.76
CA GLU A 108 14.14 19.87 2.80
C GLU A 108 13.92 21.32 3.23
N ARG A 109 13.81 22.23 2.26
CA ARG A 109 13.55 23.65 2.51
C ARG A 109 12.24 23.89 3.24
N ALA A 110 11.18 23.15 2.90
CA ALA A 110 9.87 23.27 3.54
C ALA A 110 9.90 22.75 4.99
N LEU A 111 10.55 21.60 5.23
CA LEU A 111 10.77 21.07 6.57
C LEU A 111 11.60 22.04 7.42
N HIS A 112 12.70 22.55 6.88
CA HIS A 112 13.56 23.50 7.57
C HIS A 112 12.80 24.78 7.94
N ALA A 113 12.03 25.36 6.99
CA ALA A 113 11.20 26.53 7.25
C ALA A 113 10.14 26.29 8.33
N HIS A 114 9.50 25.11 8.33
CA HIS A 114 8.53 24.72 9.36
C HIS A 114 9.18 24.61 10.75
N LEU A 115 10.33 23.95 10.84
CA LEU A 115 11.07 23.78 12.10
C LEU A 115 11.60 25.11 12.63
N LEU A 116 12.09 26.00 11.76
CA LEU A 116 12.47 27.36 12.14
C LEU A 116 11.29 28.16 12.67
N GLY A 117 10.13 28.11 11.99
CA GLY A 117 8.92 28.80 12.44
C GLY A 117 8.39 28.29 13.78
N ALA A 118 8.75 27.06 14.17
CA ALA A 118 8.42 26.45 15.45
C ALA A 118 9.51 26.66 16.53
N ASP A 119 10.53 27.48 16.27
CA ASP A 119 11.72 27.66 17.12
C ASP A 119 12.39 26.34 17.56
N TYR A 120 12.33 25.31 16.69
CA TYR A 120 12.76 23.95 17.04
C TYR A 120 14.25 23.92 17.43
N PHE A 121 15.09 24.62 16.67
CA PHE A 121 16.55 24.64 16.84
C PHE A 121 17.03 25.68 17.86
N GLY A 122 16.17 26.61 18.29
CA GLY A 122 16.48 27.61 19.29
C GLY A 122 16.12 27.12 20.70
N GLY A 123 15.08 27.71 21.28
CA GLY A 123 14.73 27.57 22.69
C GLY A 123 13.53 26.67 22.99
N ALA A 124 12.82 26.16 21.97
CA ALA A 124 11.61 25.38 22.17
C ALA A 124 11.83 24.20 23.15
N LYS A 125 10.91 24.07 24.10
CA LYS A 125 10.93 22.96 25.07
C LYS A 125 10.58 21.65 24.35
N LYS A 126 10.96 20.52 24.95
CA LYS A 126 10.67 19.18 24.40
C LYS A 126 9.21 19.00 23.93
N PRO A 127 8.16 19.41 24.68
CA PRO A 127 6.78 19.26 24.22
C PRO A 127 6.46 20.06 22.96
N GLU A 128 7.03 21.25 22.81
CA GLU A 128 6.84 22.13 21.64
C GLU A 128 7.53 21.55 20.40
N ARG A 129 8.73 20.99 20.57
CA ARG A 129 9.46 20.26 19.53
C ARG A 129 8.68 19.05 19.04
N VAL A 130 8.14 18.26 19.95
CA VAL A 130 7.27 17.11 19.63
C VAL A 130 6.02 17.58 18.87
N ALA A 131 5.36 18.66 19.33
CA ALA A 131 4.19 19.21 18.65
C ALA A 131 4.51 19.70 17.22
N ALA A 132 5.69 20.30 17.03
CA ALA A 132 6.15 20.75 15.71
C ALA A 132 6.32 19.57 14.73
N VAL A 133 6.97 18.49 15.18
CA VAL A 133 7.15 17.28 14.35
C VAL A 133 5.81 16.60 14.08
N ARG A 134 4.95 16.44 15.10
CA ARG A 134 3.61 15.89 14.93
C ARG A 134 2.78 16.66 13.91
N LYS A 135 2.90 17.98 13.88
CA LYS A 135 2.16 18.84 12.95
C LYS A 135 2.56 18.62 11.49
N ILE A 136 3.82 18.29 11.21
CA ILE A 136 4.31 18.10 9.84
C ILE A 136 4.29 16.64 9.36
N ALA A 137 4.24 15.67 10.28
CA ALA A 137 4.23 14.25 9.95
C ALA A 137 3.17 13.82 8.91
N PRO A 138 1.91 14.30 8.95
CA PRO A 138 0.90 13.94 7.96
C PRO A 138 1.27 14.38 6.53
N GLU A 139 1.98 15.51 6.36
CA GLU A 139 2.37 16.00 5.04
C GLU A 139 3.37 15.06 4.35
N PHE A 140 4.22 14.35 5.10
CA PHE A 140 5.13 13.36 4.53
C PHE A 140 4.42 12.11 4.01
N LEU A 141 3.22 11.81 4.51
CA LEU A 141 2.39 10.72 4.01
C LEU A 141 1.40 11.16 2.93
N ARG A 142 1.38 12.45 2.56
CA ARG A 142 0.46 12.98 1.56
C ARG A 142 0.47 12.23 0.22
N PRO A 143 1.63 11.81 -0.35
CA PRO A 143 1.62 10.98 -1.55
C PRO A 143 0.87 9.66 -1.34
N PHE A 144 1.17 8.97 -0.25
CA PHE A 144 0.53 7.69 0.10
C PHE A 144 -0.99 7.85 0.29
N SER A 145 -1.39 8.81 1.13
CA SER A 145 -2.80 9.10 1.45
C SER A 145 -3.61 9.59 0.25
N HIS A 146 -2.94 10.08 -0.80
CA HIS A 146 -3.60 10.45 -2.05
C HIS A 146 -3.69 9.27 -3.03
N TYR A 147 -2.55 8.71 -3.42
CA TYR A 147 -2.49 7.76 -4.55
C TYR A 147 -3.05 6.38 -4.19
N VAL A 148 -2.82 5.89 -2.96
CA VAL A 148 -3.26 4.54 -2.58
C VAL A 148 -4.79 4.45 -2.50
N PRO A 149 -5.53 5.30 -1.75
CA PRO A 149 -6.99 5.22 -1.72
C PRO A 149 -7.63 5.43 -3.09
N ARG A 150 -7.03 6.29 -3.92
CA ARG A 150 -7.49 6.56 -5.28
C ARG A 150 -7.36 5.32 -6.19
N ALA A 151 -6.20 4.68 -6.21
CA ALA A 151 -5.96 3.47 -6.99
C ALA A 151 -6.90 2.34 -6.57
N ARG A 152 -7.06 2.14 -5.26
CA ARG A 152 -7.95 1.13 -4.70
C ARG A 152 -9.42 1.37 -5.05
N ARG A 153 -9.88 2.62 -4.95
CA ARG A 153 -11.24 2.97 -5.38
C ARG A 153 -11.45 2.69 -6.87
N ALA A 154 -10.47 3.00 -7.70
CA ALA A 154 -10.52 2.70 -9.14
C ALA A 154 -10.55 1.18 -9.40
N LEU A 155 -9.75 0.40 -8.68
CA LEU A 155 -9.76 -1.07 -8.77
C LEU A 155 -11.07 -1.69 -8.30
N ARG A 156 -11.68 -1.12 -7.26
CA ARG A 156 -13.02 -1.54 -6.82
C ARG A 156 -14.06 -1.36 -7.92
N TRP A 157 -14.10 -0.19 -8.56
CA TRP A 157 -15.01 0.04 -9.69
C TRP A 157 -14.72 -0.92 -10.83
N LEU A 158 -13.44 -1.12 -11.15
CA LEU A 158 -13.03 -2.04 -12.20
C LEU A 158 -13.44 -3.49 -11.90
N ARG A 159 -13.34 -3.91 -10.64
CA ARG A 159 -13.78 -5.23 -10.18
C ARG A 159 -15.28 -5.40 -10.37
N ALA A 160 -16.07 -4.37 -10.03
CA ALA A 160 -17.51 -4.37 -10.28
C ALA A 160 -17.83 -4.49 -11.78
N ASP A 161 -17.13 -3.74 -12.64
CA ASP A 161 -17.29 -3.83 -14.10
C ASP A 161 -16.94 -5.24 -14.63
N VAL A 162 -15.86 -5.85 -14.13
CA VAL A 162 -15.48 -7.22 -14.47
C VAL A 162 -16.55 -8.20 -13.99
N ALA A 163 -17.07 -8.05 -12.78
CA ALA A 163 -18.15 -8.89 -12.26
C ALA A 163 -19.43 -8.75 -13.09
N ASP A 164 -19.80 -7.54 -13.52
CA ASP A 164 -20.94 -7.26 -14.39
C ASP A 164 -20.79 -7.96 -15.75
N GLU A 165 -19.61 -7.92 -16.35
CA GLU A 165 -19.32 -8.60 -17.60
C GLU A 165 -19.39 -10.12 -17.42
N LEU A 166 -18.82 -10.65 -16.35
CA LEU A 166 -18.94 -12.07 -15.99
C LEU A 166 -20.41 -12.47 -15.85
N ARG A 167 -21.28 -11.65 -15.22
CA ARG A 167 -22.72 -11.95 -15.09
C ARG A 167 -23.42 -12.09 -16.44
N ARG A 168 -23.06 -11.25 -17.42
CA ARG A 168 -23.62 -11.34 -18.79
C ARG A 168 -23.26 -12.66 -19.46
N LEU A 169 -22.15 -13.29 -19.06
CA LEU A 169 -21.69 -14.59 -19.56
C LEU A 169 -22.38 -15.81 -18.88
N GLY A 170 -23.21 -15.64 -17.84
CA GLY A 170 -24.13 -16.68 -17.33
C GLY A 170 -24.04 -17.08 -15.84
N GLY A 171 -24.95 -17.97 -15.40
CA GLY A 171 -25.42 -18.12 -14.00
C GLY A 171 -24.44 -18.52 -12.88
N ALA A 172 -23.23 -19.02 -13.16
CA ALA A 172 -22.23 -19.26 -12.10
C ALA A 172 -21.21 -18.12 -11.95
N ALA A 173 -21.09 -17.22 -12.94
CA ALA A 173 -20.47 -15.91 -12.71
C ALA A 173 -21.27 -15.05 -11.71
N ALA A 174 -22.60 -15.23 -11.68
CA ALA A 174 -23.46 -14.65 -10.66
C ALA A 174 -23.14 -15.15 -9.23
N ARG A 175 -22.50 -16.32 -9.07
CA ARG A 175 -22.08 -16.86 -7.75
C ARG A 175 -20.72 -16.33 -7.30
N ALA A 176 -19.75 -16.16 -8.21
CA ALA A 176 -18.49 -15.46 -7.92
C ALA A 176 -18.76 -14.00 -7.51
N ASP A 177 -19.73 -13.35 -8.18
CA ASP A 177 -20.24 -12.04 -7.80
C ASP A 177 -21.01 -12.05 -6.47
N GLN A 178 -21.76 -13.12 -6.15
CA GLN A 178 -22.47 -13.22 -4.88
C GLN A 178 -21.49 -13.37 -3.70
N PHE A 179 -20.43 -14.17 -3.86
CA PHE A 179 -19.32 -14.23 -2.92
C PHE A 179 -18.66 -12.86 -2.78
N ASP A 180 -18.37 -12.20 -3.90
CA ASP A 180 -17.73 -10.89 -3.91
C ASP A 180 -18.56 -9.84 -3.16
N ARG A 181 -19.86 -9.76 -3.44
CA ARG A 181 -20.79 -8.87 -2.74
C ARG A 181 -20.90 -9.17 -1.26
N LEU A 182 -20.89 -10.45 -0.85
CA LEU A 182 -20.90 -10.84 0.55
C LEU A 182 -19.58 -10.45 1.23
N PHE A 183 -18.47 -10.63 0.54
CA PHE A 183 -17.14 -10.22 1.00
C PHE A 183 -17.06 -8.69 1.14
N GLU A 184 -17.45 -7.92 0.12
CA GLU A 184 -17.49 -6.46 0.20
C GLU A 184 -18.37 -5.97 1.36
N ARG A 185 -19.60 -6.50 1.50
CA ARG A 185 -20.49 -6.08 2.60
C ARG A 185 -19.93 -6.38 3.99
N ALA A 186 -19.30 -7.55 4.15
CA ALA A 186 -18.79 -7.98 5.45
C ALA A 186 -17.50 -7.24 5.84
N PHE A 187 -16.63 -6.96 4.86
CA PHE A 187 -15.25 -6.53 5.13
C PHE A 187 -14.99 -5.06 4.79
N GLU A 188 -15.77 -4.40 3.94
CA GLU A 188 -15.45 -3.04 3.47
C GLU A 188 -15.52 -1.95 4.55
N PRO A 189 -16.53 -1.89 5.44
CA PRO A 189 -16.54 -0.92 6.55
C PRO A 189 -15.34 -1.08 7.49
N GLN A 190 -14.91 -2.32 7.69
CA GLN A 190 -13.77 -2.66 8.53
C GLN A 190 -12.44 -2.34 7.83
N ARG A 191 -12.40 -2.49 6.49
CA ARG A 191 -11.27 -2.16 5.63
C ARG A 191 -10.96 -0.68 5.67
N GLU A 192 -11.93 0.21 5.44
CA GLU A 192 -11.70 1.67 5.49
C GLU A 192 -11.13 2.11 6.85
N GLY A 193 -11.70 1.63 7.96
CA GLY A 193 -11.16 1.89 9.29
C GLY A 193 -9.77 1.30 9.54
N LEU A 194 -9.35 0.24 8.81
CA LEU A 194 -7.97 -0.27 8.86
C LEU A 194 -6.99 0.63 8.11
N TYR A 195 -7.37 1.18 6.95
CA TYR A 195 -6.53 2.13 6.20
C TYR A 195 -6.27 3.41 7.00
N GLU A 196 -7.31 3.97 7.61
CA GLU A 196 -7.15 5.14 8.50
C GLU A 196 -6.22 4.84 9.68
N ARG A 197 -6.35 3.66 10.30
CA ARG A 197 -5.47 3.22 11.37
C ARG A 197 -4.03 3.04 10.92
N ALA A 198 -3.80 2.54 9.70
CA ALA A 198 -2.46 2.37 9.17
C ALA A 198 -1.79 3.69 8.83
N VAL A 199 -2.52 4.64 8.22
CA VAL A 199 -2.00 5.99 7.99
C VAL A 199 -1.57 6.60 9.34
N ARG A 200 -2.43 6.56 10.36
CA ARG A 200 -2.07 7.05 11.71
C ARG A 200 -0.87 6.32 12.33
N ALA A 201 -0.76 5.01 12.11
CA ALA A 201 0.37 4.22 12.59
C ALA A 201 1.68 4.63 11.90
N LEU A 202 1.64 4.88 10.59
CA LEU A 202 2.76 5.39 9.80
C LEU A 202 3.11 6.83 10.22
N GLU A 203 2.12 7.69 10.49
CA GLU A 203 2.35 9.05 10.99
C GLU A 203 3.10 9.02 12.31
N GLY A 204 2.67 8.15 13.24
CA GLY A 204 3.36 7.97 14.52
C GLY A 204 4.77 7.39 14.36
N ALA A 205 4.98 6.48 13.40
CA ALA A 205 6.31 5.95 13.10
C ALA A 205 7.24 7.04 12.55
N PHE A 206 6.73 7.88 11.65
CA PHE A 206 7.45 9.03 11.13
C PHE A 206 7.77 10.06 12.21
N GLU A 207 6.78 10.43 13.04
CA GLU A 207 6.95 11.40 14.14
C GLU A 207 8.11 11.00 15.05
N ARG A 208 8.12 9.74 15.52
CA ARG A 208 9.17 9.22 16.39
C ARG A 208 10.53 9.19 15.70
N GLY A 209 10.62 8.57 14.52
CA GLY A 209 11.89 8.45 13.82
C GLY A 209 12.47 9.82 13.41
N LEU A 210 11.63 10.78 13.03
CA LEU A 210 12.08 12.13 12.69
C LEU A 210 12.58 12.88 13.94
N LEU A 211 11.92 12.73 15.09
CA LEU A 211 12.41 13.31 16.34
C LEU A 211 13.82 12.81 16.67
N VAL A 212 14.06 11.50 16.61
CA VAL A 212 15.38 10.96 16.94
C VAL A 212 16.42 11.36 15.90
N ALA A 213 16.07 11.34 14.61
CA ALA A 213 16.95 11.79 13.54
C ALA A 213 17.36 13.26 13.72
N LEU A 214 16.40 14.15 14.04
CA LEU A 214 16.67 15.56 14.32
C LEU A 214 17.49 15.78 15.61
N GLU A 215 17.35 14.92 16.63
CA GLU A 215 18.17 15.00 17.85
C GLU A 215 19.62 14.56 17.63
N ALA A 216 19.83 13.66 16.66
CA ALA A 216 21.14 13.15 16.26
C ALA A 216 21.92 14.10 15.34
N GLU A 217 21.25 15.08 14.73
CA GLU A 217 21.94 16.05 13.85
C GLU A 217 22.98 16.88 14.64
N PRO A 218 24.15 17.17 14.05
CA PRO A 218 25.20 17.93 14.71
C PRO A 218 24.72 19.30 15.17
N LYS A 219 24.82 19.56 16.47
CA LYS A 219 24.48 20.86 17.07
C LYS A 219 25.66 21.81 16.91
N GLY A 220 25.44 22.98 16.30
CA GLY A 220 26.46 24.04 16.22
C GLY A 220 26.67 24.65 14.83
N TYR A 221 26.07 24.08 13.78
CA TYR A 221 26.05 24.70 12.45
C TYR A 221 24.76 25.49 12.27
N VAL A 222 24.89 26.75 11.86
CA VAL A 222 23.77 27.63 11.48
C VAL A 222 24.01 28.07 10.03
N PRO A 223 23.08 27.82 9.10
CA PRO A 223 21.80 27.10 9.29
C PRO A 223 22.00 25.60 9.56
N VAL A 224 21.01 24.99 10.22
CA VAL A 224 20.99 23.53 10.40
C VAL A 224 20.75 22.89 9.03
N ASP A 225 21.72 22.11 8.57
CA ASP A 225 21.65 21.39 7.31
C ASP A 225 20.85 20.10 7.49
N LEU A 226 19.71 20.00 6.82
CA LEU A 226 18.83 18.82 6.88
C LEU A 226 19.02 17.88 5.69
N SER A 227 19.95 18.18 4.77
CA SER A 227 20.20 17.39 3.56
C SER A 227 20.42 15.89 3.87
N ARG A 228 21.14 15.60 4.95
CA ARG A 228 21.42 14.23 5.42
C ARG A 228 20.18 13.39 5.71
N LEU A 229 19.05 14.02 6.06
CA LEU A 229 17.79 13.32 6.25
C LEU A 229 17.16 12.88 4.92
N TYR A 230 17.43 13.62 3.84
CA TYR A 230 16.87 13.43 2.50
C TYR A 230 17.80 12.66 1.55
N ASP A 231 19.09 12.58 1.87
CA ASP A 231 20.05 11.77 1.12
C ASP A 231 19.77 10.27 1.28
N VAL A 232 20.32 9.46 0.37
CA VAL A 232 20.21 8.00 0.43
C VAL A 232 20.80 7.49 1.74
N GLY A 233 20.00 6.73 2.51
CA GLY A 233 20.35 6.28 3.87
C GLY A 233 19.92 7.24 4.99
N GLY A 234 19.42 8.42 4.64
CA GLY A 234 18.76 9.35 5.54
C GLY A 234 17.35 8.90 5.91
N PHE A 235 16.89 9.30 7.10
CA PHE A 235 15.61 8.85 7.64
C PHE A 235 14.42 9.19 6.73
N VAL A 236 14.33 10.42 6.24
CA VAL A 236 13.20 10.86 5.40
C VAL A 236 13.20 10.12 4.07
N HIS A 237 14.37 9.99 3.44
CA HIS A 237 14.50 9.23 2.19
C HIS A 237 14.03 7.79 2.36
N ASP A 238 14.59 7.07 3.34
CA ASP A 238 14.34 5.65 3.52
C ASP A 238 12.91 5.37 4.01
N PHE A 239 12.34 6.26 4.83
CA PHE A 239 10.96 6.17 5.25
C PHE A 239 10.01 6.35 4.06
N LEU A 240 10.17 7.43 3.27
CA LEU A 240 9.33 7.68 2.10
C LEU A 240 9.41 6.54 1.10
N ARG A 241 10.61 6.00 0.84
CA ARG A 241 10.79 4.83 -0.02
C ARG A 241 10.02 3.62 0.51
N THR A 242 10.11 3.34 1.81
CA THR A 242 9.44 2.20 2.44
C THR A 242 7.91 2.34 2.42
N VAL A 243 7.39 3.55 2.62
CA VAL A 243 5.96 3.83 2.51
C VAL A 243 5.48 3.73 1.06
N SER A 244 6.27 4.19 0.09
CA SER A 244 5.98 4.00 -1.34
C SER A 244 5.92 2.52 -1.71
N ASP A 245 6.91 1.73 -1.29
CA ASP A 245 6.95 0.27 -1.50
C ASP A 245 5.69 -0.41 -0.90
N LEU A 246 5.28 0.01 0.30
CA LEU A 246 4.04 -0.46 0.94
C LEU A 246 2.80 -0.11 0.11
N GLY A 247 2.69 1.14 -0.34
CA GLY A 247 1.56 1.62 -1.13
C GLY A 247 1.40 0.86 -2.44
N VAL A 248 2.52 0.61 -3.14
CA VAL A 248 2.55 -0.21 -4.35
C VAL A 248 2.15 -1.65 -4.04
N GLY A 249 2.75 -2.26 -3.00
CA GLY A 249 2.45 -3.64 -2.61
C GLY A 249 0.98 -3.87 -2.28
N LEU A 250 0.34 -2.94 -1.55
CA LEU A 250 -1.08 -3.03 -1.22
C LEU A 250 -1.98 -3.01 -2.47
N VAL A 251 -1.67 -2.15 -3.44
CA VAL A 251 -2.44 -2.03 -4.67
C VAL A 251 -2.17 -3.20 -5.63
N ASP A 252 -0.93 -3.65 -5.75
CA ASP A 252 -0.57 -4.81 -6.59
C ASP A 252 -1.34 -6.06 -6.13
N ARG A 253 -1.58 -6.23 -4.82
CA ARG A 253 -2.47 -7.30 -4.33
C ARG A 253 -3.92 -7.16 -4.76
N GLU A 254 -4.47 -5.95 -4.76
CA GLU A 254 -5.82 -5.71 -5.27
C GLU A 254 -5.90 -5.95 -6.78
N ILE A 255 -4.83 -5.63 -7.53
CA ILE A 255 -4.70 -5.94 -8.95
C ILE A 255 -4.73 -7.46 -9.19
N ASP A 256 -3.99 -8.22 -8.39
CA ASP A 256 -3.92 -9.68 -8.54
C ASP A 256 -5.29 -10.35 -8.39
N VAL A 257 -6.17 -9.80 -7.54
CA VAL A 257 -7.57 -10.26 -7.40
C VAL A 257 -8.34 -10.06 -8.68
N VAL A 258 -8.27 -8.85 -9.24
CA VAL A 258 -9.03 -8.49 -10.43
C VAL A 258 -8.53 -9.33 -11.61
N ARG A 259 -7.21 -9.53 -11.72
CA ARG A 259 -6.61 -10.45 -12.70
C ARG A 259 -7.08 -11.88 -12.47
N ALA A 260 -7.11 -12.38 -11.25
CA ALA A 260 -7.59 -13.72 -10.94
C ALA A 260 -9.06 -13.91 -11.35
N LEU A 261 -9.93 -12.91 -11.12
CA LEU A 261 -11.32 -12.94 -11.56
C LEU A 261 -11.45 -12.96 -13.09
N ILE A 262 -10.61 -12.22 -13.80
CA ILE A 262 -10.55 -12.23 -15.27
C ILE A 262 -10.12 -13.63 -15.76
N PHE A 263 -9.00 -14.15 -15.26
CA PHE A 263 -8.40 -15.40 -15.73
C PHE A 263 -9.07 -16.67 -15.19
N ALA A 264 -9.90 -16.59 -14.15
CA ALA A 264 -10.75 -17.69 -13.71
C ALA A 264 -11.75 -18.16 -14.80
N THR A 265 -11.86 -17.42 -15.91
CA THR A 265 -12.67 -17.79 -17.08
C THR A 265 -11.86 -18.34 -18.27
N HIS A 266 -10.54 -18.50 -18.10
CA HIS A 266 -9.62 -19.03 -19.12
C HIS A 266 -9.04 -20.37 -18.67
N GLU A 267 -9.58 -21.48 -19.15
CA GLU A 267 -8.75 -22.68 -19.37
C GLU A 267 -8.36 -22.76 -20.85
N PRO A 268 -7.09 -23.06 -21.18
CA PRO A 268 -6.75 -23.51 -22.52
C PRO A 268 -7.49 -24.82 -22.78
N THR A 269 -8.20 -24.90 -23.91
CA THR A 269 -8.86 -26.17 -24.28
C THR A 269 -7.79 -27.26 -24.47
N PRO A 270 -8.06 -28.52 -24.10
CA PRO A 270 -7.12 -29.64 -24.29
C PRO A 270 -6.67 -29.83 -25.76
N ALA A 271 -7.34 -29.19 -26.71
CA ALA A 271 -6.98 -29.18 -28.13
C ALA A 271 -5.74 -28.32 -28.45
N GLU A 272 -5.34 -27.40 -27.56
CA GLU A 272 -4.14 -26.54 -27.74
C GLU A 272 -2.89 -27.10 -27.04
N VAL A 273 -3.02 -28.23 -26.34
CA VAL A 273 -1.90 -28.96 -25.75
C VAL A 273 -1.84 -30.35 -26.38
N SER A 274 -1.33 -30.42 -27.60
CA SER A 274 -0.73 -31.64 -28.12
C SER A 274 0.66 -31.31 -28.65
N PRO A 275 1.63 -32.22 -28.47
CA PRO A 275 3.07 -31.95 -28.49
C PRO A 275 3.61 -31.39 -29.82
#